data_AF-A0A971ULE7-F1
#
_entry.id   AF-A0A971ULE7-F1
#
_cell.length_a   1.000
_cell.length_b   1.000
_cell.length_c   1.000
_cell.angle_alpha   90.00
_cell.angle_beta   90.00
_cell.angle_gamma   90.00
#
_symmetry.space_group_name_H-M   'P 1'
#
loop_
_entity.id
_entity.type
_entity.pdbx_description
1 polymer ?
#
loop_
_entity_poly.entity_id
_entity_poly.type
_entity_poly.pdbx_seq_one_letter_code
_entity_poly.pdbx_strand_id
1 'polypeptide(L)'
;MAHPVLAASLFGLAIALAASPAAAGDPDGQKMTEVSQYGITWTLDKPALAGQFVNGDWWVVGPVTVRSVSPAPGKAPADEKVDIRRDQWGNTSLRDDDRMRNGSMIVLKAGPAQGYDSRSGTYDEAASVKFPLRLEPNRSLVSTISHRSITNPNFVAPMMWGSERTEQVVLQAAAVLTCLPAAPPKDAFRPPYAGAEKPILRASDIHWDRLLALKSPGAAPDWDQFERYFQRVWLDHIPSWGQRSVSPNENQPAYGREHGRTTSIAALMVHLDVPRQRKEKLTIGLIQRGIDLWGVCQTGMHFNHGGGHGNGRKWPILFASLMLDEPKLARLPETAVFQEDVQTYYGKGWHGQTVLYWMVNHHGPRERYEHKQPEQWEQWDKTTEGYRVSSVAQGWIGNALAARLMKGIDLWGHDAFFDYCDRWMRPDDPYAEARREHKRPAQEGKTYDPFVDAMWKAYRATAPEQKMHGPPYRQWVNQGSGGQWAPNNKP
;
A
#
# COMPACT_ATOMS: atom_id res chain seq x y z
N MET A 1 29.15 -46.39 41.82
CA MET A 1 29.05 -45.22 42.72
C MET A 1 28.89 -43.99 41.81
N ALA A 2 27.71 -43.53 41.40
CA ALA A 2 26.52 -43.09 42.15
C ALA A 2 26.86 -42.03 43.21
N HIS A 3 26.85 -40.74 42.85
CA HIS A 3 25.72 -39.82 43.09
C HIS A 3 25.93 -38.44 42.40
N PRO A 4 24.84 -37.67 42.14
CA PRO A 4 24.72 -36.61 41.11
C PRO A 4 24.42 -35.21 41.71
N VAL A 5 23.73 -34.34 40.92
CA VAL A 5 22.98 -33.09 41.29
C VAL A 5 23.75 -31.79 40.92
N LEU A 6 23.24 -30.75 40.23
CA LEU A 6 21.90 -30.15 40.09
C LEU A 6 21.60 -29.72 38.63
N ALA A 7 20.41 -30.05 38.12
CA ALA A 7 19.78 -29.38 36.98
C ALA A 7 18.71 -28.42 37.53
N ALA A 8 18.83 -27.13 37.22
CA ALA A 8 17.83 -26.12 37.56
C ALA A 8 16.65 -26.21 36.60
N SER A 9 15.48 -26.57 37.12
CA SER A 9 14.22 -26.59 36.38
C SER A 9 13.60 -25.18 36.39
N LEU A 10 13.56 -24.52 35.23
CA LEU A 10 12.73 -23.34 35.00
C LEU A 10 11.35 -23.81 34.53
N PHE A 11 10.36 -23.76 35.43
CA PHE A 11 8.95 -23.91 35.08
C PHE A 11 8.51 -22.65 34.30
N GLY A 12 8.47 -22.76 32.98
CA GLY A 12 7.78 -21.81 32.11
C GLY A 12 6.27 -22.07 32.17
N LEU A 13 5.53 -21.19 32.84
CA LEU A 13 4.07 -21.18 32.82
C LEU A 13 3.60 -20.71 31.43
N ALA A 14 3.34 -21.65 30.52
CA ALA A 14 2.73 -21.35 29.24
C ALA A 14 1.24 -21.03 29.44
N ILE A 15 0.89 -19.75 29.46
CA ILE A 15 -0.50 -19.31 29.32
C ILE A 15 -0.86 -19.48 27.84
N ALA A 16 -1.52 -20.58 27.52
CA ALA A 16 -2.16 -20.78 26.22
C ALA A 16 -3.36 -19.82 26.11
N LEU A 17 -3.15 -18.68 25.45
CA LEU A 17 -4.24 -17.90 24.87
C LEU A 17 -4.85 -18.74 23.76
N ALA A 18 -5.99 -19.38 24.05
CA ALA A 18 -6.81 -20.05 23.04
C ALA A 18 -7.25 -19.01 22.00
N ALA A 19 -6.57 -18.97 20.87
CA ALA A 19 -7.09 -18.34 19.67
C ALA A 19 -8.38 -19.07 19.31
N SER A 20 -9.53 -18.39 19.47
CA SER A 20 -10.78 -18.91 18.94
C SER A 20 -10.60 -19.10 17.43
N PRO A 21 -10.87 -20.30 16.87
CA PRO A 21 -10.85 -20.48 15.44
C PRO A 21 -11.89 -19.52 14.85
N ALA A 22 -11.49 -18.74 13.84
CA ALA A 22 -12.42 -17.94 13.07
C ALA A 22 -13.49 -18.88 12.51
N ALA A 23 -14.68 -18.86 13.11
CA ALA A 23 -15.81 -19.62 12.63
C ALA A 23 -16.09 -19.17 11.21
N ALA A 24 -16.02 -20.11 10.25
CA ALA A 24 -16.47 -19.87 8.89
C ALA A 24 -17.92 -19.38 8.95
N GLY A 25 -18.15 -18.12 8.57
CA GLY A 25 -19.45 -17.46 8.69
C GLY A 25 -20.57 -18.17 7.93
N ASP A 26 -21.75 -18.13 8.53
CA ASP A 26 -23.04 -18.60 8.00
C ASP A 26 -23.40 -17.87 6.69
N PRO A 27 -23.72 -18.59 5.59
CA PRO A 27 -23.92 -18.03 4.26
C PRO A 27 -25.03 -16.99 4.11
N ASP A 28 -26.04 -16.98 5.00
CA ASP A 28 -27.15 -16.03 4.96
C ASP A 28 -26.93 -14.80 5.86
N GLY A 29 -25.78 -14.74 6.53
CA GLY A 29 -25.53 -13.81 7.62
C GLY A 29 -26.32 -14.18 8.88
N GLN A 30 -25.91 -13.64 10.02
CA GLN A 30 -26.58 -13.86 11.30
C GLN A 30 -27.07 -12.55 11.87
N LYS A 31 -28.19 -12.60 12.61
CA LYS A 31 -28.61 -11.44 13.39
C LYS A 31 -27.64 -11.26 14.55
N MET A 32 -26.82 -10.21 14.48
CA MET A 32 -25.79 -9.91 15.47
C MET A 32 -26.08 -8.57 16.13
N THR A 33 -25.84 -8.48 17.44
CA THR A 33 -25.81 -7.21 18.17
C THR A 33 -24.39 -6.67 18.32
N GLU A 34 -23.37 -7.51 18.07
CA GLU A 34 -21.97 -7.15 18.15
C GLU A 34 -21.18 -7.82 17.04
N VAL A 35 -20.21 -7.08 16.49
CA VAL A 35 -19.30 -7.57 15.47
C VAL A 35 -17.89 -7.19 15.88
N SER A 36 -16.97 -8.16 15.85
CA SER A 36 -15.58 -7.97 16.25
C SER A 36 -14.58 -8.35 15.17
N GLN A 37 -13.55 -7.53 15.00
CA GLN A 37 -12.45 -7.79 14.08
C GLN A 37 -11.18 -7.10 14.58
N TYR A 38 -10.07 -7.84 14.65
CA TYR A 38 -8.73 -7.30 14.97
C TYR A 38 -8.67 -6.48 16.28
N GLY A 39 -9.42 -6.91 17.30
CA GLY A 39 -9.49 -6.22 18.60
C GLY A 39 -10.46 -5.04 18.64
N ILE A 40 -11.14 -4.74 17.54
CA ILE A 40 -12.19 -3.72 17.45
C ILE A 40 -13.54 -4.41 17.52
N THR A 41 -14.44 -3.94 18.39
CA THR A 41 -15.82 -4.43 18.49
C THR A 41 -16.80 -3.28 18.27
N TRP A 42 -17.68 -3.42 17.28
CA TRP A 42 -18.83 -2.53 17.11
C TRP A 42 -20.06 -3.15 17.76
N THR A 43 -20.71 -2.40 18.64
CA THR A 43 -21.97 -2.81 19.27
C THR A 43 -23.13 -2.06 18.63
N LEU A 44 -24.11 -2.80 18.13
CA LEU A 44 -25.32 -2.27 17.52
C LEU A 44 -26.41 -2.06 18.57
N ASP A 45 -27.25 -1.06 18.36
CA ASP A 45 -28.40 -0.79 19.23
C ASP A 45 -29.47 -1.91 19.18
N LYS A 46 -29.62 -2.53 18.00
CA LYS A 46 -30.56 -3.64 17.73
C LYS A 46 -29.85 -4.71 16.89
N PRO A 47 -30.28 -5.99 16.99
CA PRO A 47 -29.75 -7.04 16.12
C PRO A 47 -29.93 -6.69 14.64
N ALA A 48 -28.87 -6.78 13.85
CA ALA A 48 -28.90 -6.60 12.40
C ALA A 48 -28.28 -7.80 11.69
N LEU A 49 -28.68 -8.06 10.46
CA LEU A 49 -28.07 -9.12 9.66
C LEU A 49 -26.63 -8.73 9.34
N ALA A 50 -25.68 -9.59 9.68
CA ALA A 50 -24.26 -9.35 9.50
C ALA A 50 -23.55 -10.61 9.01
N GLY A 51 -22.46 -10.43 8.28
CA GLY A 51 -21.63 -11.52 7.79
C GLY A 51 -20.29 -11.01 7.29
N GLN A 52 -19.53 -11.88 6.64
CA GLN A 52 -18.19 -11.56 6.16
C GLN A 52 -18.12 -11.59 4.63
N PHE A 53 -17.27 -10.74 4.07
CA PHE A 53 -16.81 -10.81 2.69
C PHE A 53 -15.74 -11.92 2.54
N VAL A 54 -15.36 -12.23 1.31
CA VAL A 54 -14.37 -13.27 1.00
C VAL A 54 -12.98 -12.99 1.61
N ASN A 55 -12.65 -11.73 1.90
CA ASN A 55 -11.41 -11.34 2.58
C ASN A 55 -11.52 -11.38 4.12
N GLY A 56 -12.69 -11.69 4.68
CA GLY A 56 -12.97 -11.76 6.12
C GLY A 56 -13.43 -10.46 6.77
N ASP A 57 -13.49 -9.35 6.03
CA ASP A 57 -14.06 -8.09 6.55
C ASP A 57 -15.57 -8.17 6.70
N TRP A 58 -16.13 -7.36 7.60
CA TRP A 58 -17.54 -7.45 7.98
C TRP A 58 -18.45 -6.54 7.16
N TRP A 59 -19.64 -7.06 6.86
CA TRP A 59 -20.80 -6.28 6.43
C TRP A 59 -21.95 -6.38 7.42
N VAL A 60 -22.81 -5.36 7.39
CA VAL A 60 -24.12 -5.31 8.05
C VAL A 60 -25.18 -4.82 7.07
N VAL A 61 -26.38 -5.39 7.13
CA VAL A 61 -27.53 -4.86 6.39
C VAL A 61 -28.16 -3.75 7.21
N GLY A 62 -28.16 -2.55 6.65
CA GLY A 62 -28.65 -1.36 7.32
C GLY A 62 -29.88 -0.71 6.68
N PRO A 63 -30.25 0.48 7.17
CA PRO A 63 -29.52 1.28 8.14
C PRO A 63 -29.41 0.63 9.54
N VAL A 64 -28.26 0.80 10.21
CA VAL A 64 -28.05 0.35 11.60
C VAL A 64 -27.62 1.52 12.48
N THR A 65 -27.90 1.44 13.78
CA THR A 65 -27.30 2.34 14.77
C THR A 65 -26.16 1.60 15.46
N VAL A 66 -24.92 2.04 15.22
CA VAL A 66 -23.75 1.62 15.98
C VAL A 66 -23.76 2.41 17.28
N ARG A 67 -24.08 1.75 18.39
CA ARG A 67 -24.20 2.36 19.72
C ARG A 67 -22.84 2.77 20.28
N SER A 68 -21.84 1.91 20.11
CA SER A 68 -20.49 2.11 20.64
C SER A 68 -19.48 1.30 19.85
N VAL A 69 -18.20 1.67 19.98
CA VAL A 69 -17.06 0.87 19.55
C VAL A 69 -16.14 0.64 20.75
N SER A 70 -15.49 -0.52 20.79
CA SER A 70 -14.43 -0.85 21.76
C SER A 70 -13.14 -1.18 21.00
N PRO A 71 -11.98 -0.64 21.37
CA PRO A 71 -11.78 0.39 22.41
C PRO A 71 -12.54 1.68 22.10
N ALA A 72 -13.02 2.35 23.15
CA ALA A 72 -13.81 3.57 22.99
C ALA A 72 -12.93 4.73 22.49
N PRO A 73 -13.46 5.60 21.59
CA PRO A 73 -12.81 6.84 21.25
C PRO A 73 -12.80 7.78 22.45
N GLY A 74 -11.69 8.44 22.71
CA GLY A 74 -11.58 9.32 23.86
C GLY A 74 -10.22 9.98 24.02
N LYS A 75 -10.08 10.75 25.09
CA LYS A 75 -8.81 11.39 25.43
C LYS A 75 -7.72 10.36 25.74
N ALA A 76 -6.47 10.78 25.56
CA ALA A 76 -5.32 10.00 25.97
C ALA A 76 -5.37 9.71 27.49
N PRO A 77 -4.89 8.54 27.93
CA PRO A 77 -4.63 8.29 29.35
C PRO A 77 -3.66 9.33 29.92
N ALA A 78 -3.87 9.76 31.17
CA ALA A 78 -3.07 10.81 31.82
C ALA A 78 -1.58 10.49 31.96
N ASP A 79 -1.21 9.20 31.91
CA ASP A 79 0.16 8.69 32.00
C ASP A 79 0.81 8.43 30.63
N GLU A 80 0.13 8.73 29.51
CA GLU A 80 0.70 8.61 28.17
C GLU A 80 1.81 9.66 27.97
N LYS A 81 2.95 9.22 27.41
CA LYS A 81 4.08 10.09 27.05
C LYS A 81 4.31 10.08 25.55
N VAL A 82 4.47 11.25 24.97
CA VAL A 82 4.70 11.43 23.53
C VAL A 82 6.13 11.94 23.31
N ASP A 83 7.02 11.04 22.86
CA ASP A 83 8.42 11.38 22.54
C ASP A 83 8.61 11.50 21.02
N ILE A 84 8.40 12.72 20.50
CA ILE A 84 8.40 12.99 19.06
C ILE A 84 9.83 13.29 18.60
N ARG A 85 10.35 12.42 17.73
CA ARG A 85 11.59 12.71 16.99
C ARG A 85 11.26 13.37 15.66
N ARG A 86 12.09 14.33 15.27
CA ARG A 86 12.07 14.93 13.94
C ARG A 86 12.94 14.12 13.00
N ASP A 87 12.58 14.12 11.73
CA ASP A 87 13.39 13.49 10.68
C ASP A 87 14.67 14.31 10.40
N GLN A 88 15.49 13.82 9.48
CA GLN A 88 16.72 14.48 9.03
C GLN A 88 16.51 15.89 8.43
N TRP A 89 15.27 16.26 8.11
CA TRP A 89 14.89 17.57 7.58
C TRP A 89 14.31 18.49 8.67
N GLY A 90 14.26 18.03 9.93
CA GLY A 90 13.64 18.75 11.04
C GLY A 90 12.12 18.66 11.05
N ASN A 91 11.50 17.76 10.25
CA ASN A 91 10.05 17.64 10.15
C ASN A 91 9.48 16.55 11.06
N THR A 92 8.19 16.72 11.40
CA THR A 92 7.37 15.67 12.00
C THR A 92 5.90 15.90 11.63
N SER A 93 5.16 14.83 11.34
CA SER A 93 3.70 14.88 11.15
C SER A 93 2.96 14.63 12.45
N LEU A 94 3.68 14.66 13.58
CA LEU A 94 3.13 14.43 14.92
C LEU A 94 3.17 15.70 15.77
N ARG A 95 2.28 15.75 16.75
CA ARG A 95 2.18 16.76 17.81
C ARG A 95 1.81 16.08 19.13
N ASP A 96 2.14 16.74 20.23
CA ASP A 96 1.65 16.33 21.55
C ASP A 96 0.20 16.84 21.71
N ASP A 97 -0.74 15.92 21.54
CA ASP A 97 -2.18 16.20 21.55
C ASP A 97 -2.92 14.99 22.15
N ASP A 98 -3.67 15.26 23.22
CA ASP A 98 -4.34 14.26 24.06
C ASP A 98 -5.83 14.13 23.76
N ARG A 99 -6.36 14.87 22.79
CA ARG A 99 -7.81 15.00 22.58
C ARG A 99 -8.49 13.74 22.06
N MET A 100 -7.80 12.89 21.28
CA MET A 100 -8.40 11.72 20.63
C MET A 100 -7.44 10.53 20.47
N ARG A 101 -7.92 9.35 20.87
CA ARG A 101 -7.41 7.99 20.59
C ARG A 101 -8.56 7.12 20.11
N ASN A 102 -8.26 6.04 19.38
CA ASN A 102 -9.23 5.04 18.91
C ASN A 102 -10.41 5.62 18.12
N GLY A 103 -10.18 6.72 17.41
CA GLY A 103 -11.22 7.41 16.67
C GLY A 103 -11.75 6.57 15.50
N SER A 104 -12.92 6.97 15.02
CA SER A 104 -13.58 6.32 13.89
C SER A 104 -14.02 7.38 12.86
N MET A 105 -14.08 7.01 11.58
CA MET A 105 -14.39 7.92 10.49
C MET A 105 -15.15 7.20 9.36
N ILE A 106 -16.00 7.95 8.65
CA ILE A 106 -16.53 7.57 7.34
C ILE A 106 -15.79 8.39 6.27
N VAL A 107 -15.05 7.73 5.39
CA VAL A 107 -14.25 8.40 4.37
C VAL A 107 -15.09 8.59 3.10
N LEU A 108 -15.74 9.74 2.94
CA LEU A 108 -16.48 10.06 1.70
C LEU A 108 -15.64 10.81 0.66
N LYS A 109 -14.61 11.52 1.11
CA LYS A 109 -13.68 12.29 0.28
C LYS A 109 -12.25 12.05 0.79
N ALA A 110 -11.31 11.77 -0.10
CA ALA A 110 -9.90 11.78 0.25
C ALA A 110 -9.46 13.22 0.55
N GLY A 111 -8.60 13.42 1.54
CA GLY A 111 -8.27 14.76 1.99
C GLY A 111 -7.23 14.78 3.11
N PRO A 112 -6.78 15.97 3.52
CA PRO A 112 -5.68 16.11 4.48
C PRO A 112 -6.09 15.76 5.92
N ALA A 113 -7.37 15.52 6.18
CA ALA A 113 -7.96 15.37 7.50
C ALA A 113 -8.30 13.91 7.82
N GLN A 114 -8.13 13.52 9.08
CA GLN A 114 -8.54 12.23 9.62
C GLN A 114 -9.08 12.36 11.06
N GLY A 115 -9.96 11.45 11.46
CA GLY A 115 -10.66 11.47 12.74
C GLY A 115 -10.27 10.37 13.74
N TYR A 116 -9.10 9.75 13.58
CA TYR A 116 -8.62 8.58 14.33
C TYR A 116 -7.79 8.93 15.57
N ASP A 117 -6.76 9.78 15.43
CA ASP A 117 -5.81 10.05 16.51
C ASP A 117 -5.25 11.47 16.44
N SER A 118 -5.36 12.21 17.54
CA SER A 118 -5.03 13.63 17.57
C SER A 118 -3.55 13.95 17.59
N ARG A 119 -2.70 12.96 17.91
CA ARG A 119 -1.24 13.11 17.82
C ARG A 119 -0.75 13.32 16.40
N SER A 120 -1.53 12.95 15.38
CA SER A 120 -1.18 13.31 14.01
C SER A 120 -1.60 14.75 13.69
N GLY A 121 -0.72 15.48 13.01
CA GLY A 121 -0.98 16.83 12.50
C GLY A 121 -2.12 16.88 11.47
N THR A 122 -2.52 15.74 10.90
CA THR A 122 -3.68 15.61 10.02
C THR A 122 -5.00 15.43 10.78
N TYR A 123 -4.99 15.40 12.11
CA TYR A 123 -6.22 15.23 12.87
C TYR A 123 -7.13 16.46 12.80
N ASP A 124 -8.40 16.18 12.50
CA ASP A 124 -9.51 17.12 12.55
C ASP A 124 -10.68 16.45 13.28
N GLU A 125 -11.18 17.09 14.34
CA GLU A 125 -12.34 16.58 15.10
C GLU A 125 -13.60 16.46 14.22
N ALA A 126 -13.75 17.31 13.20
CA ALA A 126 -14.89 17.26 12.29
C ALA A 126 -14.89 15.99 11.41
N ALA A 127 -13.74 15.31 11.27
CA ALA A 127 -13.64 14.04 10.56
C ALA A 127 -14.03 12.83 11.45
N SER A 128 -14.03 12.99 12.77
CA SER A 128 -14.42 11.92 13.70
C SER A 128 -15.93 11.73 13.74
N VAL A 129 -16.40 10.49 13.67
CA VAL A 129 -17.81 10.19 14.00
C VAL A 129 -18.04 10.23 15.51
N LYS A 130 -19.27 10.54 15.92
CA LYS A 130 -19.73 10.44 17.30
C LYS A 130 -20.71 9.28 17.44
N PHE A 131 -20.65 8.59 18.57
CA PHE A 131 -21.56 7.49 18.89
C PHE A 131 -22.65 7.94 19.89
N PRO A 132 -23.89 7.45 19.77
CA PRO A 132 -24.37 6.48 18.78
C PRO A 132 -24.40 7.06 17.35
N LEU A 133 -23.96 6.26 16.39
CA LEU A 133 -23.88 6.61 14.97
C LEU A 133 -24.94 5.85 14.18
N ARG A 134 -25.81 6.58 13.47
CA ARG A 134 -26.64 5.97 12.43
C ARG A 134 -25.80 5.76 11.16
N LEU A 135 -25.45 4.51 10.88
CA LEU A 135 -24.67 4.12 9.71
C LEU A 135 -25.63 3.75 8.57
N GLU A 136 -25.76 4.67 7.61
CA GLU A 136 -26.59 4.47 6.41
C GLU A 136 -25.99 3.41 5.46
N PRO A 137 -26.83 2.72 4.67
CA PRO A 137 -26.35 1.88 3.57
C PRO A 137 -25.40 2.62 2.63
N ASN A 138 -24.50 1.86 2.01
CA ASN A 138 -23.45 2.37 1.12
C ASN A 138 -22.43 3.27 1.85
N ARG A 139 -22.16 2.97 3.11
CA ARG A 139 -21.12 3.62 3.93
C ARG A 139 -20.27 2.56 4.60
N SER A 140 -19.01 2.90 4.84
CA SER A 140 -18.10 2.06 5.60
C SER A 140 -17.58 2.87 6.78
N LEU A 141 -17.74 2.31 7.98
CA LEU A 141 -17.17 2.86 9.20
C LEU A 141 -15.77 2.27 9.39
N VAL A 142 -14.75 3.11 9.32
CA VAL A 142 -13.38 2.76 9.70
C VAL A 142 -13.21 3.06 11.17
N SER A 143 -12.82 2.07 11.95
CA SER A 143 -12.49 2.22 13.37
C SER A 143 -11.05 1.79 13.62
N THR A 144 -10.42 2.38 14.63
CA THR A 144 -8.98 2.23 14.87
C THR A 144 -8.67 1.91 16.32
N ILE A 145 -7.50 1.29 16.53
CA ILE A 145 -6.84 1.20 17.83
C ILE A 145 -5.61 2.08 17.75
N SER A 146 -5.45 2.98 18.71
CA SER A 146 -4.27 3.81 18.87
C SER A 146 -3.22 3.09 19.71
N HIS A 147 -1.94 3.25 19.36
CA HIS A 147 -0.85 2.85 20.25
C HIS A 147 -0.76 3.79 21.46
N ARG A 148 -0.27 3.28 22.58
CA ARG A 148 0.17 4.14 23.70
C ARG A 148 1.51 4.82 23.40
N SER A 149 2.47 4.08 22.83
CA SER A 149 3.74 4.62 22.35
C SER A 149 3.60 5.17 20.94
N ILE A 150 4.41 6.15 20.54
CA ILE A 150 4.49 6.57 19.14
C ILE A 150 5.62 5.91 18.36
N THR A 151 6.67 5.42 19.01
CA THR A 151 7.70 4.61 18.34
C THR A 151 7.33 3.14 18.44
N ASN A 152 7.02 2.53 17.29
CA ASN A 152 6.50 1.17 17.19
C ASN A 152 7.25 0.37 16.11
N PRO A 153 7.28 -0.97 16.19
CA PRO A 153 7.83 -1.79 15.11
C PRO A 153 7.15 -1.49 13.77
N ASN A 154 7.95 -1.45 12.70
CA ASN A 154 7.42 -1.37 11.35
C ASN A 154 6.71 -2.68 10.97
N PHE A 155 5.60 -2.59 10.25
CA PHE A 155 4.80 -3.75 9.84
C PHE A 155 5.61 -4.82 9.10
N VAL A 156 6.54 -4.37 8.25
CA VAL A 156 7.38 -5.24 7.43
C VAL A 156 8.83 -5.27 7.93
N ALA A 157 9.05 -5.06 9.22
CA ALA A 157 10.37 -5.08 9.86
C ALA A 157 11.29 -6.26 9.46
N PRO A 158 10.78 -7.51 9.23
CA PRO A 158 11.62 -8.62 8.80
C PRO A 158 12.39 -8.39 7.49
N MET A 159 11.84 -7.60 6.56
CA MET A 159 12.46 -7.27 5.26
C MET A 159 13.15 -5.89 5.24
N MET A 160 13.32 -5.26 6.41
CA MET A 160 13.96 -3.96 6.56
C MET A 160 15.31 -4.09 7.27
N TRP A 161 16.25 -3.22 6.91
CA TRP A 161 17.53 -3.09 7.61
C TRP A 161 17.33 -2.51 9.01
N GLY A 162 18.29 -2.81 9.90
CA GLY A 162 18.13 -2.62 11.35
C GLY A 162 17.67 -1.22 11.76
N SER A 163 18.22 -0.17 11.15
CA SER A 163 17.90 1.23 11.52
C SER A 163 16.48 1.68 11.16
N GLU A 164 15.74 0.94 10.34
CA GLU A 164 14.38 1.30 9.91
C GLU A 164 13.31 0.29 10.34
N ARG A 165 13.65 -0.65 11.23
CA ARG A 165 12.68 -1.60 11.79
C ARG A 165 11.66 -0.99 12.76
N THR A 166 11.79 0.30 13.06
CA THR A 166 10.85 1.05 13.90
C THR A 166 10.40 2.32 13.18
N GLU A 167 9.21 2.80 13.53
CA GLU A 167 8.59 3.96 12.92
C GLU A 167 7.81 4.79 13.94
N GLN A 168 7.66 6.09 13.67
CA GLN A 168 6.73 6.93 14.42
C GLN A 168 5.30 6.88 13.85
N VAL A 169 4.52 5.91 14.34
CA VAL A 169 3.11 5.67 13.96
C VAL A 169 2.22 5.64 15.19
N VAL A 170 1.03 6.24 15.09
CA VAL A 170 0.10 6.38 16.22
C VAL A 170 -1.01 5.34 16.22
N LEU A 171 -1.25 4.69 15.07
CA LEU A 171 -2.28 3.66 14.94
C LEU A 171 -1.66 2.26 15.00
N GLN A 172 -2.30 1.38 15.77
CA GLN A 172 -1.98 -0.03 15.87
C GLN A 172 -2.72 -0.83 14.81
N ALA A 173 -4.05 -0.76 14.83
CA ALA A 173 -4.91 -1.54 13.96
C ALA A 173 -6.05 -0.69 13.40
N ALA A 174 -6.57 -1.10 12.25
CA ALA A 174 -7.82 -0.59 11.69
C ALA A 174 -8.68 -1.74 11.17
N ALA A 175 -10.01 -1.58 11.26
CA ALA A 175 -10.99 -2.49 10.71
C ALA A 175 -12.16 -1.73 10.08
N VAL A 176 -12.88 -2.37 9.18
CA VAL A 176 -13.95 -1.74 8.38
C VAL A 176 -15.26 -2.49 8.60
N LEU A 177 -16.29 -1.77 9.05
CA LEU A 177 -17.67 -2.24 9.05
C LEU A 177 -18.41 -1.62 7.86
N THR A 178 -18.76 -2.42 6.86
CA THR A 178 -19.48 -1.93 5.67
C THR A 178 -20.98 -2.12 5.82
N CYS A 179 -21.74 -1.04 5.68
CA CYS A 179 -23.20 -1.06 5.69
C CYS A 179 -23.74 -1.16 4.26
N LEU A 180 -24.53 -2.20 3.98
CA LEU A 180 -25.15 -2.47 2.67
C LEU A 180 -26.68 -2.47 2.78
N PRO A 181 -27.41 -2.23 1.68
CA PRO A 181 -28.87 -2.29 1.68
C PRO A 181 -29.42 -3.72 1.72
N ALA A 182 -28.61 -4.71 1.37
CA ALA A 182 -28.95 -6.14 1.40
C ALA A 182 -27.67 -6.97 1.60
N ALA A 183 -27.82 -8.24 2.00
CA ALA A 183 -26.70 -9.15 2.12
C ALA A 183 -26.05 -9.38 0.75
N PRO A 184 -24.71 -9.25 0.62
CA PRO A 184 -24.00 -9.55 -0.62
C PRO A 184 -23.87 -11.07 -0.82
N PRO A 185 -23.56 -11.55 -2.04
CA PRO A 185 -23.16 -12.94 -2.26
C PRO A 185 -22.00 -13.37 -1.35
N LYS A 186 -21.97 -14.65 -0.97
CA LYS A 186 -20.97 -15.22 -0.03
C LYS A 186 -19.51 -15.00 -0.46
N ASP A 187 -19.27 -14.98 -1.76
CA ASP A 187 -17.95 -14.82 -2.37
C ASP A 187 -17.66 -13.38 -2.78
N ALA A 188 -18.47 -12.40 -2.33
CA ALA A 188 -18.24 -11.00 -2.62
C ALA A 188 -16.95 -10.49 -1.95
N PHE A 189 -16.18 -9.70 -2.68
CA PHE A 189 -15.16 -8.84 -2.11
C PHE A 189 -15.79 -7.74 -1.28
N ARG A 190 -15.05 -7.21 -0.30
CA ARG A 190 -15.48 -5.99 0.38
C ARG A 190 -15.44 -4.85 -0.66
N PRO A 191 -16.52 -4.08 -0.86
CA PRO A 191 -16.44 -2.87 -1.67
C PRO A 191 -15.45 -1.87 -1.03
N PRO A 192 -14.96 -0.85 -1.77
CA PRO A 192 -13.94 0.04 -1.23
C PRO A 192 -14.38 0.68 0.09
N TYR A 193 -13.46 0.86 1.04
CA TYR A 193 -13.84 1.49 2.32
C TYR A 193 -14.17 2.98 2.13
N ALA A 194 -13.55 3.63 1.15
CA ALA A 194 -13.77 5.03 0.81
C ALA A 194 -14.93 5.20 -0.20
N GLY A 195 -15.61 6.34 -0.11
CA GLY A 195 -16.67 6.74 -1.03
C GLY A 195 -18.02 6.08 -0.75
N ALA A 196 -19.04 6.55 -1.46
CA ALA A 196 -20.41 6.04 -1.40
C ALA A 196 -20.69 4.91 -2.40
N GLU A 197 -19.81 4.72 -3.38
CA GLU A 197 -19.98 3.69 -4.39
C GLU A 197 -19.49 2.34 -3.85
N LYS A 198 -20.39 1.34 -3.78
CA LYS A 198 -20.11 0.01 -3.24
C LYS A 198 -20.36 -1.09 -4.29
N PRO A 199 -19.49 -1.23 -5.31
CA PRO A 199 -19.64 -2.30 -6.29
C PRO A 199 -19.48 -3.67 -5.63
N ILE A 200 -20.33 -4.62 -6.01
CA ILE A 200 -20.29 -5.99 -5.51
C ILE A 200 -19.57 -6.86 -6.55
N LEU A 201 -18.27 -7.04 -6.35
CA LEU A 201 -17.40 -7.90 -7.17
C LEU A 201 -17.25 -9.26 -6.49
N ARG A 202 -17.08 -10.36 -7.24
CA ARG A 202 -17.10 -11.72 -6.68
C ARG A 202 -15.82 -12.49 -6.96
N ALA A 203 -15.42 -13.32 -6.01
CA ALA A 203 -14.26 -14.20 -6.16
C ALA A 203 -14.50 -15.33 -7.19
N SER A 204 -15.76 -15.67 -7.49
CA SER A 204 -16.09 -16.55 -8.62
C SER A 204 -15.65 -16.01 -9.96
N ASP A 205 -15.52 -14.69 -10.09
CA ASP A 205 -15.23 -13.99 -11.35
C ASP A 205 -13.72 -13.83 -11.55
N ILE A 206 -12.90 -14.43 -10.69
CA ILE A 206 -11.44 -14.39 -10.82
C ILE A 206 -10.99 -15.23 -12.00
N HIS A 207 -10.31 -14.58 -12.95
CA HIS A 207 -9.65 -15.20 -14.11
C HIS A 207 -8.26 -15.74 -13.74
N TRP A 208 -8.24 -16.93 -13.15
CA TRP A 208 -7.01 -17.61 -12.73
C TRP A 208 -6.05 -17.93 -13.88
N ASP A 209 -6.57 -18.07 -15.10
CA ASP A 209 -5.81 -18.29 -16.33
C ASP A 209 -4.90 -17.12 -16.72
N ARG A 210 -5.10 -15.94 -16.12
CA ARG A 210 -4.21 -14.77 -16.29
C ARG A 210 -2.87 -14.92 -15.57
N LEU A 211 -2.75 -15.88 -14.65
CA LEU A 211 -1.52 -16.14 -13.89
C LEU A 211 -0.70 -17.28 -14.55
N LEU A 212 0.48 -16.93 -15.06
CA LEU A 212 1.33 -17.77 -15.94
C LEU A 212 1.95 -19.07 -15.38
N ALA A 213 1.69 -19.48 -14.13
CA ALA A 213 2.28 -20.68 -13.49
C ALA A 213 3.81 -20.81 -13.71
N LEU A 214 4.57 -19.83 -13.20
CA LEU A 214 6.02 -19.73 -13.38
C LEU A 214 6.78 -20.58 -12.35
N LYS A 215 7.82 -21.27 -12.78
CA LYS A 215 8.76 -21.95 -11.87
C LYS A 215 9.46 -20.91 -10.98
N SER A 216 9.54 -21.12 -9.66
CA SER A 216 10.33 -20.21 -8.83
C SER A 216 11.83 -20.32 -9.18
N PRO A 217 12.53 -19.21 -9.50
CA PRO A 217 13.97 -19.23 -9.82
C PRO A 217 14.86 -19.36 -8.57
N GLY A 218 14.27 -19.49 -7.38
CA GLY A 218 14.94 -19.67 -6.10
C GLY A 218 13.92 -19.96 -4.99
N ALA A 219 14.34 -19.80 -3.73
CA ALA A 219 13.42 -19.87 -2.61
C ALA A 219 12.35 -18.76 -2.73
N ALA A 220 11.08 -19.16 -2.71
CA ALA A 220 9.98 -18.22 -2.67
C ALA A 220 9.95 -17.50 -1.31
N PRO A 221 9.48 -16.24 -1.26
CA PRO A 221 9.16 -15.59 0.01
C PRO A 221 8.10 -16.39 0.77
N ASP A 222 8.04 -16.17 2.09
CA ASP A 222 7.12 -16.89 2.96
C ASP A 222 5.66 -16.52 2.64
N TRP A 223 4.86 -17.52 2.24
CA TRP A 223 3.48 -17.31 1.83
C TRP A 223 2.60 -16.80 2.96
N ASP A 224 2.74 -17.34 4.17
CA ASP A 224 1.89 -16.98 5.30
C ASP A 224 2.15 -15.53 5.74
N GLN A 225 3.40 -15.08 5.68
CA GLN A 225 3.80 -13.70 5.89
C GLN A 225 3.22 -12.76 4.84
N PHE A 226 3.29 -13.11 3.55
CA PHE A 226 2.73 -12.27 2.49
C PHE A 226 1.20 -12.25 2.52
N GLU A 227 0.54 -13.36 2.81
CA GLU A 227 -0.89 -13.37 3.07
C GLU A 227 -1.26 -12.48 4.26
N ARG A 228 -0.44 -12.47 5.32
CA ARG A 228 -0.62 -11.58 6.47
C ARG A 228 -0.48 -10.11 6.07
N TYR A 229 0.41 -9.78 5.14
CA TYR A 229 0.62 -8.41 4.68
C TYR A 229 -0.58 -7.81 3.96
N PHE A 230 -1.37 -8.62 3.25
CA PHE A 230 -2.57 -8.18 2.53
C PHE A 230 -3.88 -8.56 3.24
N GLN A 231 -3.81 -9.07 4.48
CA GLN A 231 -4.99 -9.53 5.21
C GLN A 231 -5.92 -8.39 5.65
N ARG A 232 -5.37 -7.23 6.05
CA ARG A 232 -6.13 -6.14 6.65
C ARG A 232 -6.22 -4.93 5.72
N VAL A 233 -7.22 -4.07 5.93
CA VAL A 233 -7.38 -2.83 5.17
C VAL A 233 -6.13 -1.94 5.24
N TRP A 234 -5.72 -1.38 4.11
CA TRP A 234 -4.70 -0.34 4.05
C TRP A 234 -5.38 1.03 3.86
N LEU A 235 -5.21 1.93 4.83
CA LEU A 235 -5.71 3.30 4.79
C LEU A 235 -4.75 4.18 3.96
N ASP A 236 -5.28 4.81 2.90
CA ASP A 236 -4.52 5.62 1.93
C ASP A 236 -5.27 6.88 1.48
N HIS A 237 -6.14 7.43 2.33
CA HIS A 237 -7.02 8.54 1.96
C HIS A 237 -6.46 9.94 2.27
N ILE A 238 -5.20 10.03 2.71
CA ILE A 238 -4.52 11.30 3.00
C ILE A 238 -3.49 11.60 1.90
N PRO A 239 -3.68 12.65 1.07
CA PRO A 239 -2.83 12.96 -0.08
C PRO A 239 -1.55 13.71 0.32
N SER A 240 -0.86 13.28 1.38
CA SER A 240 0.37 13.90 1.86
C SER A 240 1.27 12.91 2.58
N TRP A 241 2.51 13.31 2.84
CA TRP A 241 3.44 12.51 3.65
C TRP A 241 2.93 12.27 5.09
N GLY A 242 1.97 13.08 5.57
CA GLY A 242 1.29 12.91 6.85
C GLY A 242 0.52 11.58 6.99
N GLN A 243 0.20 10.92 5.87
CA GLN A 243 -0.34 9.54 5.86
C GLN A 243 0.57 8.55 6.62
N ARG A 244 1.88 8.79 6.63
CA ARG A 244 2.87 7.90 7.27
C ARG A 244 2.55 7.65 8.74
N SER A 245 2.28 8.70 9.51
CA SER A 245 2.05 8.57 10.96
C SER A 245 0.75 7.87 11.33
N VAL A 246 -0.23 7.85 10.43
CA VAL A 246 -1.55 7.22 10.64
C VAL A 246 -1.72 5.96 9.81
N SER A 247 -0.62 5.34 9.41
CA SER A 247 -0.61 3.99 8.85
C SER A 247 -0.69 2.99 10.01
N PRO A 248 -1.78 2.21 10.17
CA PRO A 248 -1.87 1.26 11.28
C PRO A 248 -0.81 0.17 11.11
N ASN A 249 0.09 0.05 12.07
CA ASN A 249 1.32 -0.74 11.89
C ASN A 249 1.09 -2.26 11.91
N GLU A 250 -0.09 -2.73 12.32
CA GLU A 250 -0.50 -4.13 12.13
C GLU A 250 -1.27 -4.33 10.80
N ASN A 251 -1.55 -3.27 10.06
CA ASN A 251 -2.29 -3.37 8.80
C ASN A 251 -1.38 -3.21 7.59
N GLN A 252 -0.49 -2.22 7.60
CA GLN A 252 0.24 -1.78 6.41
C GLN A 252 1.64 -1.24 6.74
N PRO A 253 2.56 -1.18 5.77
CA PRO A 253 3.80 -0.43 5.92
C PRO A 253 3.53 1.08 6.04
N ALA A 254 4.41 1.83 6.71
CA ALA A 254 4.21 3.28 6.87
C ALA A 254 4.79 4.12 5.73
N TYR A 255 5.84 3.63 5.07
CA TYR A 255 6.58 4.36 4.05
C TYR A 255 6.36 3.75 2.66
N GLY A 256 6.24 4.60 1.64
CA GLY A 256 5.83 4.18 0.29
C GLY A 256 6.78 3.18 -0.36
N ARG A 257 8.09 3.29 -0.12
CA ARG A 257 9.07 2.29 -0.59
C ARG A 257 8.65 0.86 -0.21
N GLU A 258 8.29 0.63 1.05
CA GLU A 258 7.83 -0.68 1.53
C GLU A 258 6.46 -1.07 0.95
N HIS A 259 5.55 -0.12 0.69
CA HIS A 259 4.33 -0.43 -0.07
C HIS A 259 4.67 -1.00 -1.44
N GLY A 260 5.58 -0.35 -2.16
CA GLY A 260 6.07 -0.78 -3.46
C GLY A 260 6.74 -2.15 -3.42
N ARG A 261 7.65 -2.37 -2.46
CA ARG A 261 8.36 -3.65 -2.28
C ARG A 261 7.42 -4.80 -1.97
N THR A 262 6.54 -4.63 -0.97
CA THR A 262 5.58 -5.67 -0.58
C THR A 262 4.62 -6.00 -1.72
N THR A 263 4.15 -5.00 -2.47
CA THR A 263 3.29 -5.20 -3.65
C THR A 263 4.05 -5.89 -4.79
N SER A 264 5.28 -5.45 -5.08
CA SER A 264 6.14 -6.03 -6.12
C SER A 264 6.39 -7.51 -5.88
N ILE A 265 6.70 -7.90 -4.65
CA ILE A 265 6.95 -9.29 -4.30
C ILE A 265 5.66 -10.11 -4.41
N ALA A 266 4.55 -9.65 -3.82
CA ALA A 266 3.27 -10.35 -3.87
C ALA A 266 2.76 -10.56 -5.30
N ALA A 267 2.87 -9.52 -6.14
CA ALA A 267 2.48 -9.57 -7.55
C ALA A 267 3.25 -10.64 -8.32
N LEU A 268 4.52 -10.88 -7.99
CA LEU A 268 5.30 -11.95 -8.61
C LEU A 268 5.03 -13.32 -7.98
N MET A 269 4.78 -13.38 -6.66
CA MET A 269 4.46 -14.63 -5.97
C MET A 269 3.22 -15.30 -6.55
N VAL A 270 2.15 -14.55 -6.84
CA VAL A 270 0.90 -15.13 -7.38
C VAL A 270 1.06 -15.77 -8.77
N HIS A 271 2.12 -15.41 -9.51
CA HIS A 271 2.45 -16.08 -10.76
C HIS A 271 3.09 -17.45 -10.56
N LEU A 272 3.59 -17.80 -9.37
CA LEU A 272 4.32 -19.05 -9.16
C LEU A 272 3.45 -20.30 -9.42
N ASP A 273 4.09 -21.34 -9.94
CA ASP A 273 3.51 -22.66 -10.18
C ASP A 273 3.34 -23.42 -8.86
N VAL A 274 2.31 -23.02 -8.13
CA VAL A 274 1.83 -23.67 -6.91
C VAL A 274 0.33 -23.95 -7.08
N PRO A 275 -0.23 -24.95 -6.36
CA PRO A 275 -1.67 -25.19 -6.36
C PRO A 275 -2.44 -23.89 -6.07
N ARG A 276 -3.58 -23.69 -6.74
CA ARG A 276 -4.44 -22.50 -6.56
C ARG A 276 -4.67 -22.19 -5.09
N GLN A 277 -4.98 -23.21 -4.29
CA GLN A 277 -5.26 -23.09 -2.86
C GLN A 277 -4.12 -22.40 -2.08
N ARG A 278 -2.86 -22.56 -2.52
CA ARG A 278 -1.70 -21.93 -1.86
C ARG A 278 -1.61 -20.42 -2.13
N LYS A 279 -2.01 -19.97 -3.31
CA LYS A 279 -1.93 -18.56 -3.72
C LYS A 279 -3.25 -17.81 -3.63
N GLU A 280 -4.35 -18.51 -3.33
CA GLU A 280 -5.69 -17.96 -3.37
C GLU A 280 -5.86 -16.79 -2.39
N LYS A 281 -5.45 -16.98 -1.14
CA LYS A 281 -5.58 -15.96 -0.11
C LYS A 281 -4.73 -14.71 -0.40
N LEU A 282 -3.51 -14.87 -0.90
CA LEU A 282 -2.68 -13.74 -1.32
C LEU A 282 -3.29 -13.00 -2.52
N THR A 283 -3.82 -13.74 -3.49
CA THR A 283 -4.47 -13.17 -4.68
C THR A 283 -5.71 -12.36 -4.30
N ILE A 284 -6.56 -12.90 -3.41
CA ILE A 284 -7.73 -12.20 -2.87
C ILE A 284 -7.32 -10.91 -2.17
N GLY A 285 -6.30 -10.95 -1.30
CA GLY A 285 -5.79 -9.76 -0.62
C GLY A 285 -5.25 -8.69 -1.58
N LEU A 286 -4.55 -9.10 -2.64
CA LEU A 286 -4.01 -8.19 -3.65
C LEU A 286 -5.13 -7.56 -4.52
N ILE A 287 -6.16 -8.33 -4.89
CA ILE A 287 -7.36 -7.81 -5.57
C ILE A 287 -8.09 -6.82 -4.65
N GLN A 288 -8.30 -7.18 -3.38
CA GLN A 288 -8.97 -6.32 -2.41
C GLN A 288 -8.24 -4.97 -2.24
N ARG A 289 -6.90 -4.99 -2.22
CA ARG A 289 -6.08 -3.79 -2.21
C ARG A 289 -6.32 -2.91 -3.45
N GLY A 290 -6.46 -3.51 -4.63
CA GLY A 290 -6.83 -2.81 -5.86
C GLY A 290 -8.20 -2.15 -5.79
N ILE A 291 -9.20 -2.86 -5.25
CA ILE A 291 -10.56 -2.34 -5.05
C ILE A 291 -10.55 -1.11 -4.12
N ASP A 292 -9.83 -1.19 -2.99
CA ASP A 292 -9.72 -0.06 -2.06
C ASP A 292 -9.05 1.16 -2.68
N LEU A 293 -7.93 0.95 -3.37
CA LEU A 293 -7.20 2.03 -4.03
C LEU A 293 -8.01 2.69 -5.13
N TRP A 294 -8.78 1.90 -5.90
CA TRP A 294 -9.72 2.44 -6.87
C TRP A 294 -10.76 3.34 -6.21
N GLY A 295 -11.42 2.87 -5.13
CA GLY A 295 -12.43 3.68 -4.44
C GLY A 295 -11.84 4.95 -3.82
N VAL A 296 -10.64 4.88 -3.27
CA VAL A 296 -9.91 6.07 -2.79
C VAL A 296 -9.64 7.05 -3.94
N CYS A 297 -9.23 6.58 -5.12
CA CYS A 297 -9.07 7.43 -6.30
C CYS A 297 -10.38 8.12 -6.71
N GLN A 298 -11.51 7.41 -6.69
CA GLN A 298 -12.83 7.98 -7.00
C GLN A 298 -13.24 9.10 -6.02
N THR A 299 -12.63 9.14 -4.82
CA THR A 299 -12.88 10.19 -3.82
C THR A 299 -11.96 11.42 -3.96
N GLY A 300 -11.19 11.52 -5.05
CA GLY A 300 -10.33 12.68 -5.35
C GLY A 300 -8.88 12.54 -4.89
N MET A 301 -8.42 11.32 -4.60
CA MET A 301 -7.05 11.07 -4.15
C MET A 301 -6.03 11.30 -5.27
N HIS A 302 -4.87 11.87 -4.89
CA HIS A 302 -3.61 11.81 -5.64
C HIS A 302 -2.51 11.32 -4.70
N PHE A 303 -1.49 10.66 -5.23
CA PHE A 303 -0.41 10.10 -4.42
C PHE A 303 0.81 11.01 -4.41
N ASN A 304 1.43 11.14 -3.23
CA ASN A 304 2.60 11.99 -3.05
C ASN A 304 3.75 11.54 -3.95
N HIS A 305 4.28 12.44 -4.77
CA HIS A 305 5.35 12.18 -5.74
C HIS A 305 6.69 12.81 -5.33
N GLY A 306 6.96 12.83 -4.03
CA GLY A 306 8.23 13.29 -3.44
C GLY A 306 9.28 12.21 -3.30
N GLY A 307 9.27 11.20 -4.17
CA GLY A 307 10.27 10.12 -4.21
C GLY A 307 9.96 8.95 -3.26
N GLY A 308 9.55 9.23 -2.03
CA GLY A 308 9.43 8.18 -1.02
C GLY A 308 8.05 7.56 -0.81
N HIS A 309 6.99 8.37 -0.87
CA HIS A 309 5.76 8.10 -0.11
C HIS A 309 4.63 7.46 -0.93
N GLY A 310 4.47 7.78 -2.21
CA GLY A 310 3.35 7.35 -3.05
C GLY A 310 3.61 6.09 -3.89
N ASN A 311 4.72 5.40 -3.70
CA ASN A 311 5.08 4.21 -4.48
C ASN A 311 4.10 3.03 -4.28
N GLY A 312 3.82 2.24 -5.33
CA GLY A 312 3.17 0.94 -5.22
C GLY A 312 1.63 0.97 -5.21
N ARG A 313 1.00 2.04 -5.65
CA ARG A 313 -0.48 2.17 -5.65
C ARG A 313 -1.13 1.89 -7.00
N LYS A 314 -0.42 2.07 -8.12
CA LYS A 314 -1.08 1.90 -9.42
C LYS A 314 -1.33 0.43 -9.77
N TRP A 315 -0.32 -0.42 -9.59
CA TRP A 315 -0.39 -1.82 -10.01
C TRP A 315 -1.55 -2.60 -9.39
N PRO A 316 -1.84 -2.55 -8.07
CA PRO A 316 -2.95 -3.31 -7.50
C PRO A 316 -4.30 -3.02 -8.15
N ILE A 317 -4.55 -1.78 -8.56
CA ILE A 317 -5.79 -1.37 -9.24
C ILE A 317 -5.89 -2.09 -10.60
N LEU A 318 -4.83 -2.01 -11.40
CA LEU A 318 -4.80 -2.63 -12.73
C LEU A 318 -4.80 -4.16 -12.65
N PHE A 319 -4.12 -4.72 -11.66
CA PHE A 319 -4.16 -6.14 -11.33
C PHE A 319 -5.58 -6.60 -11.03
N ALA A 320 -6.30 -5.89 -10.15
CA ALA A 320 -7.70 -6.21 -9.85
C ALA A 320 -8.60 -6.11 -11.09
N SER A 321 -8.40 -5.09 -11.93
CA SER A 321 -9.11 -4.94 -13.21
C SER A 321 -8.89 -6.14 -14.13
N LEU A 322 -7.65 -6.58 -14.30
CA LEU A 322 -7.30 -7.74 -15.14
C LEU A 322 -7.81 -9.06 -14.56
N MET A 323 -7.70 -9.25 -13.24
CA MET A 323 -8.07 -10.50 -12.58
C MET A 323 -9.59 -10.71 -12.53
N LEU A 324 -10.39 -9.64 -12.54
CA LEU A 324 -11.85 -9.70 -12.49
C LEU A 324 -12.51 -9.36 -13.83
N ASP A 325 -11.71 -9.11 -14.87
CA ASP A 325 -12.16 -8.56 -16.16
C ASP A 325 -13.10 -7.35 -16.01
N GLU A 326 -12.80 -6.49 -15.04
CA GLU A 326 -13.59 -5.32 -14.69
C GLU A 326 -12.88 -4.03 -15.13
N PRO A 327 -13.11 -3.53 -16.36
CA PRO A 327 -12.40 -2.38 -16.90
C PRO A 327 -12.71 -1.07 -16.16
N LYS A 328 -13.81 -0.98 -15.41
CA LYS A 328 -14.12 0.21 -14.61
C LYS A 328 -13.07 0.49 -13.53
N LEU A 329 -12.40 -0.56 -13.02
CA LEU A 329 -11.32 -0.39 -12.04
C LEU A 329 -10.11 0.35 -12.64
N ALA A 330 -9.82 0.16 -13.92
CA ALA A 330 -8.72 0.85 -14.60
C ALA A 330 -9.09 2.22 -15.18
N ARG A 331 -10.38 2.58 -15.24
CA ARG A 331 -10.87 3.90 -15.66
C ARG A 331 -10.82 4.88 -14.50
N LEU A 332 -9.64 5.46 -14.28
CA LEU A 332 -9.35 6.33 -13.15
C LEU A 332 -9.66 7.81 -13.46
N PRO A 333 -10.12 8.60 -12.47
CA PRO A 333 -10.34 10.04 -12.66
C PRO A 333 -9.00 10.76 -12.85
N GLU A 334 -9.01 11.94 -13.50
CA GLU A 334 -7.80 12.74 -13.74
C GLU A 334 -7.07 13.15 -12.45
N THR A 335 -7.79 13.21 -11.32
CA THR A 335 -7.21 13.47 -10.00
C THR A 335 -6.29 12.35 -9.52
N ALA A 336 -6.45 11.12 -10.04
CA ALA A 336 -5.65 9.96 -9.66
C ALA A 336 -4.26 10.02 -10.29
N VAL A 337 -3.38 10.81 -9.68
CA VAL A 337 -1.98 10.98 -10.10
C VAL A 337 -1.09 10.03 -9.30
N PHE A 338 -0.36 9.17 -10.02
CA PHE A 338 0.51 8.14 -9.43
C PHE A 338 1.98 8.55 -9.48
N GLN A 339 2.69 8.26 -8.39
CA GLN A 339 4.12 8.57 -8.30
C GLN A 339 4.92 7.85 -9.40
N GLU A 340 4.57 6.60 -9.69
CA GLU A 340 5.21 5.75 -10.69
C GLU A 340 5.20 6.40 -12.09
N ASP A 341 4.15 7.15 -12.42
CA ASP A 341 4.02 7.78 -13.73
C ASP A 341 4.70 9.15 -13.78
N VAL A 342 4.44 10.02 -12.78
CA VAL A 342 4.90 11.41 -12.86
C VAL A 342 6.42 11.59 -12.70
N GLN A 343 7.09 10.57 -12.17
CA GLN A 343 8.52 10.61 -11.91
C GLN A 343 9.38 10.00 -13.03
N THR A 344 8.78 9.45 -14.09
CA THR A 344 9.50 8.90 -15.25
C THR A 344 9.09 9.60 -16.53
N TYR A 345 10.07 9.93 -17.39
CA TYR A 345 9.83 10.71 -18.60
C TYR A 345 10.94 10.48 -19.63
N TYR A 346 10.68 10.73 -20.91
CA TYR A 346 11.70 10.69 -21.96
C TYR A 346 12.48 12.02 -22.04
N GLY A 347 13.77 11.95 -22.38
CA GLY A 347 14.64 13.11 -22.50
C GLY A 347 16.08 12.72 -22.79
N LYS A 348 16.97 13.70 -22.95
CA LYS A 348 18.41 13.43 -23.19
C LYS A 348 19.16 13.53 -21.87
N GLY A 349 19.56 12.38 -21.32
CA GLY A 349 20.36 12.33 -20.11
C GLY A 349 21.84 12.62 -20.35
N TRP A 350 22.55 13.04 -19.31
CA TRP A 350 23.94 13.51 -19.39
C TRP A 350 24.94 12.45 -19.86
N HIS A 351 24.61 11.15 -19.75
CA HIS A 351 25.42 10.03 -20.21
C HIS A 351 24.74 9.22 -21.32
N GLY A 352 23.81 9.82 -22.07
CA GLY A 352 23.20 9.24 -23.27
C GLY A 352 21.95 8.38 -23.04
N GLN A 353 21.46 8.27 -21.81
CA GLN A 353 20.23 7.57 -21.49
C GLN A 353 18.98 8.39 -21.88
N THR A 354 17.96 7.73 -22.43
CA THR A 354 16.82 8.41 -23.11
C THR A 354 15.50 8.43 -22.33
N VAL A 355 15.42 7.63 -21.28
CA VAL A 355 14.33 7.63 -20.30
C VAL A 355 14.94 8.02 -18.97
N LEU A 356 14.33 8.96 -18.27
CA LEU A 356 14.88 9.69 -17.13
C LEU A 356 13.91 9.66 -15.95
N TYR A 357 14.45 9.94 -14.77
CA TYR A 357 13.74 10.09 -13.51
C TYR A 357 13.93 11.50 -12.95
N TRP A 358 12.97 11.89 -12.12
CA TRP A 358 13.09 13.03 -11.22
C TRP A 358 12.11 12.90 -10.04
N MET A 359 12.49 13.46 -8.91
CA MET A 359 11.56 13.74 -7.82
C MET A 359 10.78 15.00 -8.16
N VAL A 360 9.45 14.98 -8.13
CA VAL A 360 8.61 16.09 -8.61
C VAL A 360 8.44 17.20 -7.56
N ASN A 361 8.24 16.84 -6.29
CA ASN A 361 7.98 17.78 -5.20
C ASN A 361 8.55 17.28 -3.85
N HIS A 362 9.44 18.05 -3.21
CA HIS A 362 9.95 17.78 -1.86
C HIS A 362 10.44 19.11 -1.26
N HIS A 363 9.79 19.59 -0.19
CA HIS A 363 9.93 20.98 0.29
C HIS A 363 9.72 22.02 -0.84
N GLY A 364 8.77 21.75 -1.72
CA GLY A 364 8.42 22.57 -2.88
C GLY A 364 8.72 21.88 -4.22
N PRO A 365 8.29 22.51 -5.34
CA PRO A 365 8.55 21.99 -6.69
C PRO A 365 10.05 21.75 -6.91
N ARG A 366 10.41 20.61 -7.47
CA ARG A 366 11.80 20.27 -7.81
C ARG A 366 12.05 20.45 -9.30
N GLU A 367 13.32 20.52 -9.68
CA GLU A 367 13.76 20.55 -11.07
C GLU A 367 14.24 19.17 -11.55
N ARG A 368 14.31 19.02 -12.87
CA ARG A 368 14.90 17.83 -13.50
C ARG A 368 16.41 17.92 -13.40
N TYR A 369 17.07 16.78 -13.20
CA TYR A 369 18.51 16.76 -12.93
C TYR A 369 19.29 15.82 -13.85
N GLU A 370 18.68 14.73 -14.36
CA GLU A 370 19.42 13.73 -15.15
C GLU A 370 19.96 14.25 -16.51
N HIS A 371 19.61 15.47 -16.94
CA HIS A 371 20.22 16.10 -18.11
C HIS A 371 21.50 16.89 -17.79
N LYS A 372 21.73 17.19 -16.51
CA LYS A 372 22.90 17.93 -15.99
C LYS A 372 24.04 16.95 -15.71
N GLN A 373 25.28 17.35 -15.99
CA GLN A 373 26.46 16.59 -15.55
C GLN A 373 26.53 16.57 -14.01
N PRO A 374 27.08 15.52 -13.37
CA PRO A 374 27.13 15.43 -11.90
C PRO A 374 27.80 16.62 -11.19
N GLU A 375 28.76 17.29 -11.84
CA GLU A 375 29.43 18.49 -11.33
C GLU A 375 28.46 19.67 -11.16
N GLN A 376 27.37 19.67 -11.91
CA GLN A 376 26.35 20.72 -11.91
C GLN A 376 25.21 20.43 -10.94
N TRP A 377 25.22 19.26 -10.27
CA TRP A 377 24.15 18.88 -9.36
C TRP A 377 24.16 19.72 -8.10
N GLU A 378 23.04 20.42 -7.87
CA GLU A 378 22.78 21.13 -6.64
C GLU A 378 22.36 20.18 -5.51
N GLN A 379 22.16 20.70 -4.31
CA GLN A 379 21.77 19.90 -3.14
C GLN A 379 20.49 19.08 -3.39
N TRP A 380 19.50 19.66 -4.07
CA TRP A 380 18.25 18.97 -4.38
C TRP A 380 18.39 17.96 -5.51
N ASP A 381 19.29 18.19 -6.47
CA ASP A 381 19.66 17.22 -7.52
C ASP A 381 20.30 15.97 -6.89
N LYS A 382 21.22 16.17 -5.95
CA LYS A 382 21.83 15.08 -5.16
C LYS A 382 20.79 14.34 -4.32
N THR A 383 19.83 15.05 -3.75
CA THR A 383 18.75 14.47 -2.96
C THR A 383 17.80 13.62 -3.83
N THR A 384 17.40 14.11 -5.00
CA THR A 384 16.56 13.32 -5.93
C THR A 384 17.29 12.06 -6.40
N GLU A 385 18.60 12.13 -6.68
CA GLU A 385 19.39 10.93 -6.97
C GLU A 385 19.39 9.95 -5.80
N GLY A 386 19.52 10.45 -4.57
CA GLY A 386 19.39 9.64 -3.35
C GLY A 386 18.05 8.90 -3.26
N TYR A 387 16.92 9.56 -3.55
CA TYR A 387 15.61 8.92 -3.63
C TYR A 387 15.50 7.93 -4.79
N ARG A 388 16.12 8.24 -5.94
CA ARG A 388 16.17 7.36 -7.11
C ARG A 388 16.76 6.00 -6.74
N VAL A 389 17.90 6.01 -6.05
CA VAL A 389 18.65 4.79 -5.76
C VAL A 389 18.16 4.03 -4.52
N SER A 390 17.50 4.72 -3.59
CA SER A 390 17.11 4.15 -2.29
C SER A 390 15.62 3.81 -2.14
N SER A 391 14.73 4.41 -2.94
CA SER A 391 13.28 4.33 -2.68
C SER A 391 12.46 3.87 -3.86
N VAL A 392 12.58 4.54 -5.01
CA VAL A 392 11.61 4.38 -6.11
C VAL A 392 11.76 3.06 -6.85
N ALA A 393 12.84 2.90 -7.61
CA ALA A 393 13.07 1.74 -8.47
C ALA A 393 13.05 0.45 -7.65
N GLN A 394 13.61 0.50 -6.44
CA GLN A 394 13.64 -0.59 -5.46
C GLN A 394 12.27 -1.23 -5.22
N GLY A 395 11.18 -0.44 -5.27
CA GLY A 395 9.81 -0.91 -5.08
C GLY A 395 8.98 -1.06 -6.36
N TRP A 396 9.53 -0.76 -7.54
CA TRP A 396 8.80 -0.74 -8.81
C TRP A 396 9.00 -1.98 -9.67
N ILE A 397 10.19 -2.59 -9.61
CA ILE A 397 10.60 -3.62 -10.57
C ILE A 397 9.67 -4.84 -10.61
N GLY A 398 9.22 -5.33 -9.46
CA GLY A 398 8.32 -6.49 -9.43
C GLY A 398 6.93 -6.17 -10.00
N ASN A 399 6.40 -4.97 -9.70
CA ASN A 399 5.16 -4.48 -10.29
C ASN A 399 5.27 -4.35 -11.82
N ALA A 400 6.37 -3.78 -12.32
CA ALA A 400 6.62 -3.64 -13.76
C ALA A 400 6.71 -5.01 -14.46
N LEU A 401 7.39 -5.98 -13.85
CA LEU A 401 7.48 -7.34 -14.38
C LEU A 401 6.12 -8.04 -14.35
N ALA A 402 5.37 -7.97 -13.24
CA ALA A 402 4.03 -8.55 -13.14
C ALA A 402 3.08 -7.96 -14.19
N ALA A 403 3.07 -6.63 -14.36
CA ALA A 403 2.33 -5.97 -15.42
C ALA A 403 2.70 -6.49 -16.81
N ARG A 404 4.00 -6.66 -17.08
CA ARG A 404 4.47 -7.22 -18.34
C ARG A 404 4.03 -8.69 -18.53
N LEU A 405 4.13 -9.53 -17.50
CA LEU A 405 3.70 -10.93 -17.54
C LEU A 405 2.20 -11.06 -17.84
N MET A 406 1.39 -10.13 -17.33
CA MET A 406 -0.06 -10.11 -17.53
C MET A 406 -0.52 -9.33 -18.77
N LYS A 407 0.40 -8.93 -19.66
CA LYS A 407 0.11 -8.10 -20.84
C LYS A 407 -0.55 -6.75 -20.53
N GLY A 408 -0.19 -6.16 -19.39
CA GLY A 408 -0.79 -4.94 -18.84
C GLY A 408 -0.10 -3.62 -19.18
N ILE A 409 0.91 -3.59 -20.08
CA ILE A 409 1.64 -2.34 -20.40
C ILE A 409 0.71 -1.27 -20.98
N ASP A 410 -0.10 -1.62 -22.00
CA ASP A 410 -1.04 -0.67 -22.61
C ASP A 410 -2.08 -0.18 -21.60
N LEU A 411 -2.57 -1.08 -20.74
CA LEU A 411 -3.49 -0.75 -19.65
C LEU A 411 -2.88 0.22 -18.63
N TRP A 412 -1.57 0.11 -18.37
CA TRP A 412 -0.85 1.03 -17.50
C TRP A 412 -0.78 2.44 -18.11
N GLY A 413 -0.59 2.54 -19.43
CA GLY A 413 -0.67 3.82 -20.13
C GLY A 413 0.52 4.77 -19.90
N HIS A 414 1.70 4.25 -19.54
CA HIS A 414 2.90 5.09 -19.36
C HIS A 414 4.19 4.32 -19.69
N ASP A 415 4.55 4.29 -20.97
CA ASP A 415 5.71 3.52 -21.46
C ASP A 415 7.05 3.92 -20.78
N ALA A 416 7.21 5.19 -20.38
CA ALA A 416 8.43 5.67 -19.74
C ALA A 416 8.69 4.97 -18.39
N PHE A 417 7.66 4.51 -17.69
CA PHE A 417 7.84 3.71 -16.46
C PHE A 417 8.50 2.36 -16.75
N PHE A 418 8.06 1.66 -17.81
CA PHE A 418 8.61 0.36 -18.19
C PHE A 418 10.01 0.49 -18.76
N ASP A 419 10.22 1.47 -19.65
CA ASP A 419 11.54 1.75 -20.22
C ASP A 419 12.54 2.14 -19.10
N TYR A 420 12.08 2.90 -18.08
CA TYR A 420 12.88 3.21 -16.90
C TYR A 420 13.24 1.95 -16.09
N CYS A 421 12.28 1.05 -15.84
CA CYS A 421 12.54 -0.20 -15.12
C CYS A 421 13.52 -1.11 -15.87
N ASP A 422 13.42 -1.18 -17.20
CA ASP A 422 14.37 -1.89 -18.06
C ASP A 422 15.76 -1.25 -18.02
N ARG A 423 15.85 0.08 -18.06
CA ARG A 423 17.11 0.82 -17.87
C ARG A 423 17.73 0.50 -16.51
N TRP A 424 16.92 0.52 -15.45
CA TRP A 424 17.38 0.24 -14.09
C TRP A 424 17.95 -1.18 -13.95
N MET A 425 17.23 -2.20 -14.41
CA MET A 425 17.60 -3.62 -14.26
C MET A 425 18.58 -4.14 -15.32
N ARG A 426 19.09 -3.28 -16.19
CA ARG A 426 20.00 -3.69 -17.26
C ARG A 426 21.27 -4.35 -16.70
N PRO A 427 21.69 -5.54 -17.19
CA PRO A 427 22.89 -6.21 -16.69
C PRO A 427 24.18 -5.56 -17.20
N ASP A 428 24.19 -5.11 -18.45
CA ASP A 428 25.29 -4.39 -19.08
C ASP A 428 25.31 -2.91 -18.72
N ASP A 429 26.46 -2.27 -18.95
CA ASP A 429 26.63 -0.82 -18.83
C ASP A 429 27.02 -0.22 -20.19
N PRO A 430 26.04 0.02 -21.08
CA PRO A 430 26.31 0.63 -22.39
C PRO A 430 26.72 2.11 -22.26
N TYR A 431 26.64 2.69 -21.06
CA TYR A 431 26.96 4.09 -20.80
C TYR A 431 28.31 4.25 -20.11
N ALA A 432 29.09 3.18 -19.90
CA ALA A 432 30.35 3.22 -19.17
C ALA A 432 31.33 4.25 -19.76
N GLU A 433 31.50 4.26 -21.07
CA GLU A 433 32.36 5.23 -21.76
C GLU A 433 31.82 6.66 -21.62
N ALA A 434 30.50 6.85 -21.82
CA ALA A 434 29.85 8.16 -21.71
C ALA A 434 29.90 8.74 -20.29
N ARG A 435 29.93 7.89 -19.27
CA ARG A 435 30.02 8.29 -17.86
C ARG A 435 31.42 8.71 -17.40
N ARG A 436 32.46 8.39 -18.18
CA ARG A 436 33.86 8.72 -17.86
C ARG A 436 34.25 8.24 -16.46
N GLU A 437 34.54 9.15 -15.53
CA GLU A 437 34.96 8.86 -14.16
C GLU A 437 33.79 8.51 -13.21
N HIS A 438 32.55 8.80 -13.61
CA HIS A 438 31.37 8.51 -12.80
C HIS A 438 30.98 7.05 -12.89
N LYS A 439 31.09 6.33 -11.77
CA LYS A 439 30.68 4.93 -11.73
C LYS A 439 29.16 4.79 -11.82
N ARG A 440 28.72 3.71 -12.47
CA ARG A 440 27.35 3.22 -12.36
C ARG A 440 26.96 3.08 -10.88
N PRO A 441 25.81 3.60 -10.43
CA PRO A 441 25.34 3.38 -9.07
C PRO A 441 25.23 1.88 -8.77
N ALA A 442 25.79 1.44 -7.64
CA ALA A 442 25.87 0.02 -7.29
C ALA A 442 24.50 -0.64 -7.04
N GLN A 443 23.44 0.17 -6.92
CA GLN A 443 22.05 -0.25 -6.78
C GLN A 443 21.39 -0.60 -8.13
N GLU A 444 21.87 -0.04 -9.24
CA GLU A 444 21.35 -0.39 -10.56
C GLU A 444 21.68 -1.85 -10.91
N GLY A 445 20.77 -2.50 -11.62
CA GLY A 445 20.85 -3.92 -11.96
C GLY A 445 20.25 -4.86 -10.90
N LYS A 446 19.75 -4.33 -9.78
CA LYS A 446 19.16 -5.11 -8.69
C LYS A 446 18.12 -4.33 -7.89
N THR A 447 17.48 -5.01 -6.97
CA THR A 447 16.56 -4.46 -5.96
C THR A 447 17.05 -4.80 -4.55
N TYR A 448 16.31 -4.39 -3.51
CA TYR A 448 16.52 -4.88 -2.15
C TYR A 448 15.99 -6.31 -1.94
N ASP A 449 15.29 -6.87 -2.93
CA ASP A 449 14.51 -8.08 -2.79
C ASP A 449 15.05 -9.16 -3.76
N PRO A 450 15.94 -10.06 -3.30
CA PRO A 450 16.59 -11.05 -4.17
C PRO A 450 15.62 -11.92 -4.98
N PHE A 451 14.41 -12.15 -4.46
CA PHE A 451 13.35 -12.84 -5.19
C PHE A 451 12.90 -12.06 -6.43
N VAL A 452 12.73 -10.73 -6.32
CA VAL A 452 12.37 -9.86 -7.45
C VAL A 452 13.49 -9.87 -8.50
N ASP A 453 14.75 -9.80 -8.07
CA ASP A 453 15.91 -9.88 -8.98
C ASP A 453 15.96 -11.20 -9.74
N ALA A 454 15.75 -12.32 -9.03
CA ALA A 454 15.74 -13.65 -9.62
C ALA A 454 14.57 -13.83 -10.60
N MET A 455 13.38 -13.36 -10.25
CA MET A 455 12.20 -13.37 -11.14
C MET A 455 12.43 -12.51 -12.39
N TRP A 456 12.99 -11.30 -12.24
CA TRP A 456 13.33 -10.44 -13.36
C TRP A 456 14.31 -11.13 -14.31
N LYS A 457 15.42 -11.66 -13.77
CA LYS A 457 16.42 -12.37 -14.57
C LYS A 457 15.84 -13.58 -15.31
N ALA A 458 14.95 -14.34 -14.67
CA ALA A 458 14.38 -15.55 -15.24
C ALA A 458 13.32 -15.27 -16.32
N TYR A 459 12.49 -14.23 -16.12
CA TYR A 459 11.24 -14.09 -16.87
C TYR A 459 11.10 -12.80 -17.68
N ARG A 460 11.95 -11.79 -17.47
CA ARG A 460 11.82 -10.54 -18.23
C ARG A 460 12.01 -10.74 -19.74
N ALA A 461 12.98 -11.58 -20.14
CA ALA A 461 13.29 -11.81 -21.56
C ALA A 461 12.23 -12.67 -22.27
N THR A 462 11.54 -13.54 -21.53
CA THR A 462 10.51 -14.47 -22.03
C THR A 462 9.08 -14.02 -21.73
N ALA A 463 8.91 -12.84 -21.12
CA ALA A 463 7.60 -12.27 -20.84
C ALA A 463 6.79 -12.15 -22.14
N PRO A 464 5.47 -12.45 -22.13
CA PRO A 464 4.66 -12.47 -23.33
C PRO A 464 4.76 -11.17 -24.14
N GLU A 465 4.85 -11.31 -25.46
CA GLU A 465 4.79 -10.18 -26.37
C GLU A 465 3.45 -9.45 -26.20
N GLN A 466 3.53 -8.12 -26.21
CA GLN A 466 2.39 -7.24 -26.03
C GLN A 466 2.68 -5.89 -26.68
N LYS A 467 1.59 -5.17 -26.96
CA LYS A 467 1.64 -3.80 -27.43
C LYS A 467 2.09 -2.88 -26.28
N MET A 468 3.04 -1.99 -26.57
CA MET A 468 3.34 -0.83 -25.72
C MET A 468 2.21 0.20 -25.86
N HIS A 469 1.99 1.07 -24.88
CA HIS A 469 0.93 2.07 -24.97
C HIS A 469 1.06 2.94 -26.22
N GLY A 470 2.28 3.38 -26.51
CA GLY A 470 2.57 4.22 -27.67
C GLY A 470 2.16 5.69 -27.48
N PRO A 471 2.26 6.50 -28.54
CA PRO A 471 1.91 7.92 -28.48
C PRO A 471 0.39 8.14 -28.28
N PRO A 472 -0.03 9.26 -27.66
CA PRO A 472 0.81 10.38 -27.24
C PRO A 472 1.54 10.09 -25.92
N TYR A 473 2.86 10.16 -25.96
CA TYR A 473 3.70 10.08 -24.77
C TYR A 473 3.56 11.36 -23.95
N ARG A 474 3.59 11.23 -22.62
CA ARG A 474 3.37 12.35 -21.70
C ARG A 474 4.43 12.39 -20.61
N GLN A 475 4.58 13.56 -20.02
CA GLN A 475 5.37 13.81 -18.83
C GLN A 475 4.62 14.73 -17.89
N TRP A 476 4.93 14.61 -16.61
CA TRP A 476 4.45 15.57 -15.64
C TRP A 476 5.31 16.84 -15.67
N VAL A 477 4.65 17.99 -15.58
CA VAL A 477 5.29 19.30 -15.41
C VAL A 477 4.66 20.03 -14.22
N ASN A 478 5.49 20.68 -13.41
CA ASN A 478 5.01 21.52 -12.31
C ASN A 478 4.31 22.76 -12.87
N GLN A 479 3.15 23.12 -12.31
CA GLN A 479 2.39 24.31 -12.69
C GLN A 479 1.72 24.91 -11.45
N GLY A 480 2.22 26.07 -10.99
CA GLY A 480 1.72 26.72 -9.78
C GLY A 480 1.88 25.83 -8.53
N SER A 481 0.80 25.65 -7.76
CA SER A 481 0.76 24.77 -6.58
C SER A 481 0.49 23.29 -6.90
N GLY A 482 0.35 22.93 -8.19
CA GLY A 482 0.10 21.57 -8.66
C GLY A 482 0.96 21.19 -9.86
N GLY A 483 0.43 20.35 -10.74
CA GLY A 483 1.07 19.99 -12.00
C GLY A 483 0.07 19.46 -13.02
N GLN A 484 0.56 19.24 -14.24
CA GLN A 484 -0.26 18.78 -15.36
C GLN A 484 0.54 17.83 -16.27
N TRP A 485 -0.19 17.05 -17.06
CA TRP A 485 0.39 16.24 -18.12
C TRP A 485 0.70 17.09 -19.36
N ALA A 486 1.93 17.01 -19.86
CA ALA A 486 2.36 17.65 -21.09
C ALA A 486 2.90 16.59 -22.08
N PRO A 487 2.88 16.84 -23.41
CA PRO A 487 3.49 15.95 -24.38
C PRO A 487 4.97 15.68 -24.09
N ASN A 488 5.44 14.45 -24.36
CA ASN A 488 6.84 14.05 -24.22
C ASN A 488 7.27 12.99 -25.24
N ASN A 489 7.61 13.41 -26.45
CA ASN A 489 8.06 12.48 -27.47
C ASN A 489 9.40 11.82 -27.10
N LYS A 490 9.57 10.56 -27.50
CA LYS A 490 10.85 9.85 -27.39
C LYS A 490 11.95 10.65 -28.16
N PRO A 491 13.14 10.84 -27.57
CA PRO A 491 14.22 11.63 -28.15
C PRO A 491 14.92 10.98 -29.34
#